data_AF-B6K5P8-F1
#
_entry.id   AF-B6K5P8-F1
#
_cell.length_a   1.000
_cell.length_b   1.000
_cell.length_c   1.000
_cell.angle_alpha   90.00
_cell.angle_beta   90.00
_cell.angle_gamma   90.00
#
_symmetry.space_group_name_H-M   'P 1'
#
loop_
_entity.id
_entity.type
_entity.pdbx_description
1 polymer ?
#
loop_
_entity_poly.entity_id
_entity_poly.type
_entity_poly.pdbx_seq_one_letter_code
_entity_poly.pdbx_strand_id
1 'polypeptide(L)'
;MEAYEQEFKLLQADIEEKLSDVQQNGDSRAAESCKRALNEADEVLAQIELALTNIPTAERGAAQSRARDYRQKLDGWKTSLQNELQVMDRKNLFGRRDQSAYGENDNDYDQRSHLLQGTSRLEQSSQRLLDSQRMAHETEGIGAGILRDLYGQRTQLEHSMGVLNETNSYLDRSLRTIKTMARRLAMNRTITTLIIALLIILILLALYNKFR
;
A
#
# COMPACT_ATOMS: atom_id res chain seq x y z
N MET A 1 -2.72 2.69 18.28
CA MET A 1 -1.50 2.67 17.45
C MET A 1 -0.39 1.92 18.18
N GLU A 2 0.15 2.43 19.30
CA GLU A 2 1.25 1.75 20.02
C GLU A 2 0.91 0.35 20.54
N ALA A 3 -0.32 0.13 21.02
CA ALA A 3 -0.77 -1.20 21.47
C ALA A 3 -0.77 -2.23 20.31
N TYR A 4 -1.27 -1.85 19.14
CA TYR A 4 -1.28 -2.71 17.95
C TYR A 4 0.12 -2.95 17.38
N GLU A 5 1.02 -1.95 17.45
CA GLU A 5 2.42 -2.14 17.06
C GLU A 5 3.16 -3.12 18.01
N GLN A 6 2.85 -3.10 19.30
CA GLN A 6 3.41 -4.05 20.26
C GLN A 6 2.88 -5.47 20.03
N GLU A 7 1.58 -5.60 19.81
CA GLU A 7 0.92 -6.86 19.47
C GLU A 7 1.50 -7.47 18.18
N PHE A 8 1.67 -6.67 17.13
CA PHE A 8 2.29 -7.11 15.88
C PHE A 8 3.73 -7.61 16.07
N LYS A 9 4.53 -6.96 16.94
CA LYS A 9 5.91 -7.39 17.23
C LYS A 9 5.97 -8.71 17.98
N LEU A 10 5.07 -8.93 18.92
CA LEU A 10 4.97 -10.21 19.63
C LEU A 10 4.59 -11.34 18.66
N LEU A 11 3.64 -11.06 17.78
CA LEU A 11 3.17 -12.02 16.80
C LEU A 11 4.22 -12.30 15.72
N GLN A 12 5.04 -11.31 15.35
CA GLN A 12 6.21 -11.50 14.50
C GLN A 12 7.18 -12.52 15.11
N ALA A 13 7.51 -12.41 16.40
CA ALA A 13 8.43 -13.33 17.06
C ALA A 13 7.85 -14.76 17.10
N ASP A 14 6.55 -14.89 17.37
CA ASP A 14 5.85 -16.18 17.38
C ASP A 14 5.77 -16.82 15.98
N ILE A 15 5.60 -16.02 14.91
CA ILE A 15 5.62 -16.50 13.52
C ILE A 15 7.03 -16.98 13.13
N GLU A 16 8.08 -16.24 13.49
CA GLU A 16 9.46 -16.64 13.19
C GLU A 16 9.85 -17.95 13.89
N GLU A 17 9.43 -18.12 15.15
CA GLU A 17 9.63 -19.37 15.92
C GLU A 17 8.89 -20.55 15.28
N LYS A 18 7.60 -20.38 14.96
CA LYS A 18 6.77 -21.42 14.32
C LYS A 18 7.23 -21.74 12.90
N LEU A 19 7.74 -20.76 12.14
CA LEU A 19 8.27 -20.99 10.80
C LEU A 19 9.56 -21.82 10.86
N SER A 20 10.45 -21.52 11.82
CA SER A 20 11.66 -22.32 12.07
C SER A 20 11.31 -23.76 12.49
N ASP A 21 10.28 -23.93 13.33
CA ASP A 21 9.80 -25.25 13.76
C ASP A 21 9.25 -26.07 12.58
N VAL A 22 8.51 -25.43 11.66
CA VAL A 22 8.03 -26.06 10.42
C VAL A 22 9.19 -26.50 9.52
N GLN A 23 10.22 -25.67 9.40
CA GLN A 23 11.41 -25.98 8.60
C GLN A 23 12.22 -27.16 9.15
N GLN A 24 12.30 -27.30 10.48
CA GLN A 24 13.08 -28.36 11.12
C GLN A 24 12.31 -29.67 11.24
N ASN A 25 11.05 -29.62 11.68
CA ASN A 25 10.30 -30.83 12.05
C ASN A 25 9.44 -31.37 10.90
N GLY A 26 9.09 -30.54 9.91
CA GLY A 26 8.31 -30.99 8.75
C GLY A 26 6.96 -31.60 9.16
N ASP A 27 6.35 -31.08 10.23
CA ASP A 27 5.08 -31.57 10.75
C ASP A 27 3.91 -30.73 10.25
N SER A 28 2.90 -31.41 9.69
CA SER A 28 1.69 -30.76 9.17
C SER A 28 0.93 -29.94 10.23
N ARG A 29 1.04 -30.30 11.52
CA ARG A 29 0.42 -29.58 12.65
C ARG A 29 1.14 -28.27 12.98
N ALA A 30 2.46 -28.24 12.85
CA ALA A 30 3.25 -27.02 13.01
C ALA A 30 2.91 -26.03 11.87
N ALA A 31 2.74 -26.54 10.65
CA ALA A 31 2.38 -25.72 9.50
C ALA A 31 0.98 -25.10 9.63
N GLU A 32 0.00 -25.84 10.13
CA GLU A 32 -1.33 -25.28 10.45
C GLU A 32 -1.28 -24.23 11.55
N SER A 33 -0.44 -24.43 12.56
CA SER A 33 -0.29 -23.46 13.66
C SER A 33 0.40 -22.18 13.20
N CYS A 34 1.38 -22.29 12.30
CA CYS A 34 2.01 -21.15 11.64
C CYS A 34 1.02 -20.39 10.74
N LYS A 35 0.14 -21.09 10.00
CA LYS A 35 -0.93 -20.46 9.22
C LYS A 35 -1.89 -19.65 10.08
N ARG A 36 -2.28 -20.19 11.25
CA ARG A 36 -3.14 -19.46 12.19
C ARG A 36 -2.49 -18.16 12.68
N ALA A 37 -1.22 -18.21 13.08
CA ALA A 37 -0.47 -17.03 13.52
C ALA A 37 -0.31 -15.99 12.38
N LEU A 38 -0.10 -16.44 11.14
CA LEU A 38 -0.06 -15.54 9.97
C LEU A 38 -1.40 -14.84 9.70
N ASN A 39 -2.52 -15.54 9.87
CA ASN A 39 -3.86 -14.94 9.71
C ASN A 39 -4.13 -13.90 10.82
N GLU A 40 -3.77 -14.21 12.06
CA GLU A 40 -3.87 -13.27 13.18
C GLU A 40 -3.03 -12.00 12.92
N ALA A 41 -1.86 -12.15 12.30
CA ALA A 41 -1.00 -11.01 11.96
C ALA A 41 -1.55 -10.17 10.81
N ASP A 42 -2.23 -10.79 9.85
CA ASP A 42 -2.98 -10.07 8.82
C ASP A 42 -4.13 -9.26 9.42
N GLU A 43 -4.85 -9.82 10.40
CA GLU A 43 -5.95 -9.12 11.08
C GLU A 43 -5.44 -7.90 11.86
N VAL A 44 -4.33 -8.05 12.60
CA VAL A 44 -3.70 -6.92 13.32
C VAL A 44 -3.17 -5.88 12.33
N LEU A 45 -2.56 -6.29 11.22
CA LEU A 45 -2.10 -5.37 10.18
C LEU A 45 -3.27 -4.59 9.56
N ALA A 46 -4.40 -5.24 9.29
CA ALA A 46 -5.61 -4.59 8.80
C ALA A 46 -6.15 -3.55 9.81
N GLN A 47 -6.09 -3.84 11.10
CA GLN A 47 -6.44 -2.89 12.15
C GLN A 47 -5.48 -1.68 12.20
N ILE A 48 -4.18 -1.90 11.98
CA ILE A 48 -3.18 -0.81 11.87
C ILE A 48 -3.47 0.05 10.63
N GLU A 49 -3.78 -0.55 9.48
CA GLU A 49 -4.14 0.17 8.24
C GLU A 49 -5.44 0.97 8.41
N LEU A 50 -6.43 0.45 9.12
CA LEU A 50 -7.65 1.18 9.46
C LEU A 50 -7.38 2.33 10.42
N ALA A 51 -6.56 2.11 11.46
CA ALA A 51 -6.15 3.16 12.38
C ALA A 51 -5.38 4.29 11.67
N LEU A 52 -4.58 3.98 10.64
CA LEU A 52 -3.86 4.96 9.83
C LEU A 52 -4.79 5.92 9.07
N THR A 53 -5.97 5.45 8.63
CA THR A 53 -6.94 6.32 7.94
C THR A 53 -7.51 7.42 8.83
N ASN A 54 -7.58 7.18 10.14
CA ASN A 54 -8.14 8.10 11.13
C ASN A 54 -7.12 9.13 11.66
N ILE A 55 -5.84 9.05 11.27
CA ILE A 55 -4.76 9.92 11.78
C ILE A 55 -4.56 11.15 10.88
N PRO A 56 -4.28 12.35 11.44
CA PRO A 56 -3.97 13.55 10.67
C PRO A 56 -2.77 13.36 9.70
N THR A 57 -2.83 13.99 8.53
CA THR A 57 -1.86 13.83 7.43
C THR A 57 -0.40 14.12 7.80
N ALA A 58 -0.14 14.89 8.86
CA ALA A 58 1.21 15.24 9.30
C ALA A 58 2.00 14.06 9.93
N GLU A 59 1.32 13.14 10.62
CA GLU A 59 1.95 11.98 11.28
C GLU A 59 1.77 10.69 10.48
N ARG A 60 0.91 10.71 9.46
CA ARG A 60 0.55 9.56 8.64
C ARG A 60 1.73 9.00 7.84
N GLY A 61 2.68 9.82 7.40
CA GLY A 61 3.79 9.39 6.53
C GLY A 61 4.71 8.35 7.17
N ALA A 62 5.13 8.57 8.42
CA ALA A 62 6.02 7.64 9.13
C ALA A 62 5.32 6.32 9.47
N ALA A 63 4.07 6.39 9.93
CA ALA A 63 3.29 5.21 10.30
C ALA A 63 2.85 4.39 9.06
N GLN A 64 2.59 5.04 7.92
CA GLN A 64 2.31 4.37 6.64
C GLN A 64 3.54 3.66 6.07
N SER A 65 4.74 4.21 6.25
CA SER A 65 5.98 3.51 5.89
C SER A 65 6.14 2.22 6.70
N ARG A 66 5.94 2.28 8.02
CA ARG A 66 6.06 1.10 8.89
C ARG A 66 5.03 0.02 8.55
N ALA A 67 3.78 0.40 8.27
CA ALA A 67 2.75 -0.55 7.84
C ALA A 67 3.11 -1.26 6.52
N ARG A 68 3.75 -0.55 5.58
CA ARG A 68 4.28 -1.18 4.35
C ARG A 68 5.40 -2.17 4.65
N ASP A 69 6.32 -1.83 5.54
CA ASP A 69 7.40 -2.73 5.95
C ASP A 69 6.86 -4.00 6.62
N TYR A 70 5.84 -3.85 7.47
CA TYR A 70 5.14 -4.98 8.11
C TYR A 70 4.44 -5.89 7.10
N ARG A 71 3.76 -5.29 6.11
CA ARG A 71 3.12 -6.02 5.01
C ARG A 71 4.14 -6.84 4.21
N GLN A 72 5.27 -6.24 3.87
CA GLN A 72 6.33 -6.92 3.13
C GLN A 72 6.91 -8.11 3.91
N LYS A 73 7.08 -7.98 5.23
CA LYS A 73 7.55 -9.09 6.08
C LYS A 73 6.54 -10.23 6.14
N LEU A 74 5.25 -9.91 6.29
CA LEU A 74 4.17 -10.91 6.30
C LEU A 74 4.10 -11.69 4.98
N ASP A 75 4.19 -11.00 3.85
CA ASP A 75 4.21 -11.64 2.53
C ASP A 75 5.46 -12.53 2.36
N GLY A 76 6.60 -12.12 2.92
CA GLY A 76 7.80 -12.93 3.01
C GLY A 76 7.57 -14.24 3.76
N TRP A 77 7.01 -14.20 4.97
CA TRP A 77 6.74 -15.40 5.77
C TRP A 77 5.70 -16.32 5.12
N LYS A 78 4.65 -15.77 4.51
CA LYS A 78 3.66 -16.55 3.74
C LYS A 78 4.32 -17.32 2.60
N THR A 79 5.18 -16.63 1.84
CA THR A 79 5.91 -17.24 0.72
C THR A 79 6.85 -18.35 1.20
N SER A 80 7.60 -18.11 2.29
CA SER A 80 8.46 -19.12 2.90
C SER A 80 7.67 -20.35 3.34
N LEU A 81 6.55 -20.17 4.05
CA LEU A 81 5.70 -21.27 4.47
C LEU A 81 5.12 -22.06 3.29
N GLN A 82 4.72 -21.39 2.21
CA GLN A 82 4.21 -22.03 1.01
C GLN A 82 5.28 -22.85 0.29
N ASN A 83 6.52 -22.37 0.25
CA ASN A 83 7.64 -23.12 -0.32
C ASN A 83 7.93 -24.40 0.49
N GLU A 84 7.95 -24.31 1.82
CA GLU A 84 8.18 -25.47 2.69
C GLU A 84 7.08 -26.53 2.53
N LEU A 85 5.81 -26.10 2.47
CA LEU A 85 4.68 -27.00 2.20
C LEU A 85 4.81 -27.73 0.86
N GLN A 86 5.25 -27.04 -0.20
CA GLN A 86 5.48 -27.68 -1.50
C GLN A 86 6.66 -28.66 -1.48
N VAL A 87 7.68 -28.42 -0.65
CA VAL A 87 8.80 -29.37 -0.45
C VAL A 87 8.31 -30.61 0.29
N MET A 88 7.49 -30.44 1.33
CA MET A 88 6.87 -31.54 2.06
C MET A 88 5.94 -32.39 1.18
N ASP A 89 5.07 -31.76 0.39
CA ASP A 89 4.16 -32.47 -0.52
C ASP A 89 4.92 -33.25 -1.59
N ARG A 90 5.99 -32.68 -2.15
CA ARG A 90 6.88 -33.41 -3.06
C ARG A 90 7.53 -34.61 -2.38
N LYS A 91 8.08 -34.43 -1.17
CA LYS A 91 8.71 -35.53 -0.41
C LYS A 91 7.73 -36.67 -0.14
N ASN A 92 6.48 -36.36 0.21
CA ASN A 92 5.43 -37.35 0.40
C ASN A 92 5.01 -38.06 -0.90
N LEU A 93 4.99 -37.35 -2.03
CA LEU A 93 4.65 -37.92 -3.34
C LEU A 93 5.77 -38.82 -3.89
N PHE A 94 7.04 -38.42 -3.75
CA PHE A 94 8.20 -39.19 -4.23
C PHE A 94 8.52 -40.37 -3.32
N GLY A 95 8.37 -40.24 -1.99
CA GLY A 95 8.57 -41.35 -1.05
C GLY A 95 7.60 -42.51 -1.24
N ARG A 96 6.43 -42.27 -1.86
CA ARG A 96 5.44 -43.31 -2.16
C ARG A 96 5.72 -44.07 -3.47
N ARG A 97 6.60 -43.56 -4.33
CA ARG A 97 6.88 -44.15 -5.66
C ARG A 97 8.00 -45.20 -5.64
N ASP A 98 8.93 -45.12 -4.68
CA ASP A 98 10.02 -46.11 -4.56
C ASP A 98 9.56 -47.48 -4.02
N GLN A 99 8.39 -47.56 -3.40
CA GLN A 99 7.90 -48.82 -2.78
C GLN A 99 7.09 -49.72 -3.73
N SER A 100 6.88 -49.32 -4.99
CA SER A 100 6.06 -50.08 -5.96
C SER A 100 6.82 -50.55 -7.20
N ALA A 101 8.15 -50.55 -7.20
CA ALA A 101 8.97 -50.87 -8.38
C ALA A 101 9.50 -52.31 -8.45
N TYR A 102 9.10 -53.23 -7.55
CA TYR A 102 9.49 -54.64 -7.62
C TYR A 102 8.26 -55.55 -7.56
N GLY A 103 7.86 -56.06 -8.73
CA GLY A 103 6.74 -56.98 -8.89
C GLY A 103 6.52 -57.32 -10.35
N GLU A 104 7.44 -58.10 -10.92
CA GLU A 104 7.35 -58.66 -12.27
C GLU A 104 6.19 -59.68 -12.35
N ASN A 105 5.47 -59.69 -13.48
CA ASN A 105 4.33 -60.53 -13.90
C ASN A 105 2.92 -59.88 -13.84
N ASP A 106 2.58 -58.91 -14.71
CA ASP A 106 1.16 -58.67 -15.06
C ASP A 106 0.89 -57.87 -16.37
N ASN A 107 1.44 -58.29 -17.52
CA ASN A 107 1.44 -57.47 -18.74
C ASN A 107 0.06 -57.15 -19.38
N ASP A 108 -1.02 -57.87 -19.05
CA ASP A 108 -2.35 -57.66 -19.68
C ASP A 108 -3.30 -56.79 -18.82
N TYR A 109 -3.21 -56.92 -17.49
CA TYR A 109 -3.91 -56.01 -16.56
C TYR A 109 -3.27 -54.62 -16.54
N ASP A 110 -1.96 -54.53 -16.73
CA ASP A 110 -1.24 -53.24 -16.77
C ASP A 110 -1.67 -52.39 -17.98
N GLN A 111 -1.95 -53.00 -19.13
CA GLN A 111 -2.33 -52.25 -20.33
C GLN A 111 -3.74 -51.63 -20.20
N ARG A 112 -4.70 -52.35 -19.61
CA ARG A 112 -6.05 -51.81 -19.33
C ARG A 112 -6.04 -50.79 -18.19
N SER A 113 -5.24 -51.03 -17.15
CA SER A 113 -4.90 -50.05 -16.10
C SER A 113 -4.33 -48.77 -16.70
N HIS A 114 -3.39 -48.88 -17.63
CA HIS A 114 -2.76 -47.75 -18.33
C HIS A 114 -3.74 -46.96 -19.19
N LEU A 115 -4.66 -47.62 -19.91
CA LEU A 115 -5.69 -46.94 -20.68
C LEU A 115 -6.69 -46.20 -19.78
N LEU A 116 -7.15 -46.82 -18.69
CA LEU A 116 -8.03 -46.16 -17.71
C LEU A 116 -7.34 -44.99 -16.98
N GLN A 117 -6.05 -45.12 -16.69
CA GLN A 117 -5.25 -43.99 -16.19
C GLN A 117 -5.10 -42.89 -17.25
N GLY A 118 -4.93 -43.25 -18.52
CA GLY A 118 -4.88 -42.31 -19.63
C GLY A 118 -6.18 -41.51 -19.77
N THR A 119 -7.34 -42.18 -19.71
CA THR A 119 -8.65 -41.51 -19.78
C THR A 119 -8.92 -40.64 -18.55
N SER A 120 -8.61 -41.13 -17.35
CA SER A 120 -8.77 -40.36 -16.11
C SER A 120 -7.88 -39.11 -16.09
N ARG A 121 -6.64 -39.20 -16.57
CA ARG A 121 -5.75 -38.03 -16.72
C ARG A 121 -6.27 -37.04 -17.76
N LEU A 122 -6.82 -37.52 -18.88
CA LEU A 122 -7.40 -36.66 -19.90
C LEU A 122 -8.62 -35.90 -19.38
N GLU A 123 -9.52 -36.60 -18.69
CA GLU A 123 -10.70 -36.01 -18.06
C GLU A 123 -10.31 -34.96 -17.01
N GLN A 124 -9.32 -35.28 -16.16
CA GLN A 124 -8.79 -34.33 -15.19
C GLN A 124 -8.11 -33.13 -15.86
N SER A 125 -7.39 -33.33 -16.96
CA SER A 125 -6.79 -32.24 -17.72
C SER A 125 -7.83 -31.37 -18.42
N SER A 126 -8.91 -31.97 -18.93
CA SER A 126 -10.03 -31.25 -19.52
C SER A 126 -10.75 -30.39 -18.48
N GLN A 127 -11.01 -30.95 -17.29
CA GLN A 127 -11.58 -30.20 -16.18
C GLN A 127 -10.70 -29.02 -15.76
N ARG A 128 -9.38 -29.24 -15.64
CA ARG A 128 -8.42 -28.16 -15.33
C ARG A 128 -8.38 -27.07 -16.40
N LEU A 129 -8.53 -27.42 -17.68
CA LEU A 129 -8.61 -26.43 -18.76
C LEU A 129 -9.89 -25.60 -18.67
N LEU A 130 -11.03 -26.22 -18.38
CA LEU A 130 -12.30 -25.50 -18.18
C LEU A 130 -12.22 -24.56 -16.98
N ASP A 131 -11.63 -25.01 -15.88
CA ASP A 131 -11.43 -24.17 -14.71
C ASP A 131 -10.43 -23.03 -14.97
N SER A 132 -9.37 -23.29 -15.76
CA SER A 132 -8.43 -22.24 -16.19
C SER A 132 -9.09 -21.21 -17.10
N GLN A 133 -9.97 -21.64 -18.01
CA GLN A 133 -10.74 -20.73 -18.87
C GLN A 133 -11.68 -19.86 -18.04
N ARG A 134 -12.38 -20.45 -17.06
CA ARG A 134 -13.25 -19.69 -16.15
C ARG A 134 -12.44 -18.64 -15.38
N MET A 135 -11.30 -19.04 -14.81
CA MET A 135 -10.41 -18.14 -14.07
C MET A 135 -9.83 -17.03 -14.97
N ALA A 136 -9.48 -17.34 -16.21
CA ALA A 136 -9.02 -16.35 -17.18
C ALA A 136 -10.11 -15.32 -17.51
N HIS A 137 -11.36 -15.73 -17.70
CA HIS A 137 -12.47 -14.81 -17.90
C HIS A 137 -12.79 -13.95 -16.68
N GLU A 138 -12.71 -14.52 -15.47
CA GLU A 138 -12.85 -13.75 -14.24
C GLU A 138 -11.74 -12.69 -14.12
N THR A 139 -10.50 -13.08 -14.44
CA THR A 139 -9.34 -12.19 -14.46
C THR A 139 -9.50 -11.07 -15.50
N GLU A 140 -10.04 -11.38 -16.69
CA GLU A 140 -10.38 -10.39 -17.71
C GLU A 140 -11.41 -9.38 -17.19
N GLY A 141 -12.43 -9.86 -16.47
CA GLY A 141 -13.43 -9.02 -15.83
C GLY A 141 -12.82 -8.05 -14.80
N ILE A 142 -11.91 -8.56 -13.95
CA ILE A 142 -11.17 -7.74 -12.97
C ILE A 142 -10.30 -6.72 -13.70
N GLY A 143 -9.56 -7.13 -14.73
CA GLY A 143 -8.72 -6.25 -15.53
C GLY A 143 -9.52 -5.12 -16.20
N ALA A 144 -10.69 -5.42 -16.75
CA ALA A 144 -11.60 -4.43 -17.32
C ALA A 144 -12.13 -3.45 -16.25
N GLY A 145 -12.34 -3.91 -15.01
CA GLY A 145 -12.65 -3.06 -13.86
C GLY A 145 -11.52 -2.07 -13.55
N ILE A 146 -10.28 -2.58 -13.42
CA ILE A 146 -9.09 -1.77 -13.15
C ILE A 146 -8.90 -0.70 -14.24
N LEU A 147 -9.06 -1.03 -15.52
CA LEU A 147 -8.95 -0.07 -16.61
C LEU A 147 -10.00 1.05 -16.52
N ARG A 148 -11.23 0.72 -16.09
CA ARG A 148 -12.31 1.68 -15.88
C ARG A 148 -12.00 2.63 -14.73
N ASP A 149 -11.45 2.09 -13.63
CA ASP A 149 -11.06 2.87 -12.47
C ASP A 149 -9.87 3.79 -12.79
N LEU A 150 -8.86 3.29 -13.50
CA LEU A 150 -7.73 4.09 -13.96
C LEU A 150 -8.18 5.24 -14.87
N TYR A 151 -9.14 4.99 -15.74
CA TYR A 151 -9.75 6.03 -16.56
C TYR A 151 -10.44 7.09 -15.69
N GLY A 152 -11.24 6.68 -14.70
CA GLY A 152 -11.87 7.60 -13.75
C GLY A 152 -10.85 8.43 -12.95
N GLN A 153 -9.79 7.79 -12.45
CA GLN A 153 -8.69 8.45 -11.74
C GLN A 153 -7.98 9.48 -12.62
N ARG A 154 -7.74 9.16 -13.89
CA ARG A 154 -7.16 10.11 -14.85
C ARG A 154 -8.05 11.35 -14.99
N THR A 155 -9.36 11.18 -15.17
CA THR A 155 -10.29 12.32 -15.26
C THR A 155 -10.26 13.18 -13.99
N GLN A 156 -10.14 12.56 -12.81
CA GLN A 156 -10.05 13.28 -11.54
C GLN A 156 -8.73 14.05 -11.39
N LEU A 157 -7.61 13.49 -11.86
CA LEU A 157 -6.32 14.18 -11.93
C LEU A 157 -6.37 15.36 -12.89
N GLU A 158 -6.92 15.18 -14.10
CA GLU A 158 -7.10 16.25 -15.09
C GLU A 158 -7.95 17.39 -14.52
N HIS A 159 -9.05 17.07 -13.82
CA HIS A 159 -9.87 18.07 -13.15
C HIS A 159 -9.12 18.81 -12.04
N SER A 160 -8.40 18.08 -11.19
CA SER A 160 -7.62 18.67 -10.09
C SER A 160 -6.53 19.61 -10.61
N MET A 161 -5.86 19.24 -11.70
CA MET A 161 -4.89 20.10 -12.40
C MET A 161 -5.54 21.38 -12.95
N GLY A 162 -6.76 21.27 -13.49
CA GLY A 162 -7.56 22.43 -13.91
C GLY A 162 -7.86 23.38 -12.76
N VAL A 163 -8.35 22.86 -11.63
CA VAL A 163 -8.64 23.64 -10.42
C VAL A 163 -7.38 24.28 -9.84
N LEU A 164 -6.24 23.58 -9.83
CA LEU A 164 -4.96 24.14 -9.39
C LEU A 164 -4.51 25.31 -10.27
N ASN A 165 -4.66 25.18 -11.60
CA ASN A 165 -4.32 26.27 -12.52
C ASN A 165 -5.24 27.48 -12.33
N GLU A 166 -6.54 27.25 -12.12
CA GLU A 166 -7.49 28.32 -11.80
C GLU A 166 -7.14 29.00 -10.46
N THR A 167 -6.83 28.21 -9.43
CA THR A 167 -6.39 28.70 -8.11
C THR A 167 -5.14 29.56 -8.21
N ASN A 168 -4.17 29.17 -9.05
CA ASN A 168 -2.97 29.95 -9.31
C ASN A 168 -3.31 31.33 -9.92
N SER A 169 -4.32 31.40 -10.79
CA SER A 169 -4.79 32.66 -11.36
C SER A 169 -5.44 33.58 -10.31
N TYR A 170 -6.20 33.03 -9.36
CA TYR A 170 -6.76 33.78 -8.23
C TYR A 170 -5.67 34.27 -7.27
N LEU A 171 -4.62 33.46 -7.06
CA LEU A 171 -3.45 33.86 -6.29
C LEU A 171 -2.72 35.05 -6.92
N ASP A 172 -2.47 35.04 -8.23
CA ASP A 172 -1.81 36.18 -8.90
C ASP A 172 -2.65 37.48 -8.79
N ARG A 173 -3.98 37.38 -8.97
CA ARG A 173 -4.89 38.51 -8.76
C ARG A 173 -4.83 39.01 -7.31
N SER A 174 -4.86 38.10 -6.34
CA SER A 174 -4.77 38.43 -4.92
C SER A 174 -3.44 39.12 -4.59
N LEU A 175 -2.31 38.60 -5.07
CA LEU A 175 -0.99 39.22 -4.91
C LEU A 175 -0.94 40.61 -5.54
N ARG A 176 -1.55 40.82 -6.71
CA ARG A 176 -1.63 42.13 -7.37
C ARG A 176 -2.43 43.13 -6.52
N THR A 177 -3.56 42.73 -5.95
CA THR A 177 -4.35 43.60 -5.07
C THR A 177 -3.59 43.96 -3.79
N ILE A 178 -2.96 42.97 -3.14
CA ILE A 178 -2.13 43.18 -1.95
C ILE A 178 -0.97 44.14 -2.26
N LYS A 179 -0.26 43.95 -3.37
CA LYS A 179 0.83 44.84 -3.79
C LYS A 179 0.35 46.27 -4.01
N THR A 180 -0.87 46.45 -4.52
CA THR A 180 -1.50 47.77 -4.69
C THR A 180 -1.82 48.42 -3.35
N MET A 181 -2.36 47.66 -2.40
CA MET A 181 -2.60 48.14 -1.03
C MET A 181 -1.30 48.51 -0.31
N ALA A 182 -0.26 47.69 -0.43
CA ALA A 182 1.05 47.94 0.17
C ALA A 182 1.68 49.25 -0.36
N ARG A 183 1.60 49.50 -1.67
CA ARG A 183 2.06 50.77 -2.25
C ARG A 183 1.28 51.98 -1.72
N ARG A 184 -0.05 51.88 -1.62
CA ARG A 184 -0.90 52.95 -1.05
C ARG A 184 -0.53 53.24 0.40
N LEU A 185 -0.28 52.21 1.20
CA LEU A 185 0.13 52.38 2.61
C LEU A 185 1.49 53.08 2.72
N ALA A 186 2.46 52.72 1.89
CA ALA A 186 3.76 53.39 1.85
C ALA A 186 3.64 54.87 1.46
N MET A 187 2.85 55.18 0.43
CA MET A 187 2.58 56.56 -0.01
C MET A 187 1.86 57.38 1.06
N ASN A 188 0.86 56.81 1.73
CA ASN A 188 0.16 57.50 2.81
C ASN A 188 1.11 57.80 3.98
N ARG A 189 2.00 56.86 4.33
CA ARG A 189 3.03 57.08 5.35
C ARG A 189 3.99 58.21 4.96
N THR A 190 4.48 58.25 3.71
CA THR A 190 5.41 59.31 3.27
C THR A 190 4.75 60.69 3.24
N ILE A 191 3.50 60.78 2.76
CA ILE A 191 2.73 62.04 2.77
C ILE A 191 2.55 62.55 4.20
N THR A 192 2.19 61.67 5.14
CA THR A 192 1.99 62.04 6.55
C THR A 192 3.28 62.59 7.17
N THR A 193 4.42 61.93 6.93
CA THR A 193 5.73 62.40 7.42
C THR A 193 6.10 63.77 6.84
N LEU A 194 5.81 64.03 5.56
CA LEU A 194 6.09 65.30 4.90
C LEU A 194 5.27 66.45 5.54
N ILE A 195 3.98 66.24 5.78
CA ILE A 195 3.11 67.25 6.41
C ILE A 195 3.63 67.61 7.81
N ILE A 196 3.99 66.62 8.62
CA ILE A 196 4.53 66.85 9.97
C ILE A 196 5.84 67.67 9.90
N ALA A 197 6.76 67.31 9.00
CA ALA A 197 8.01 68.03 8.81
C ALA A 197 7.78 69.50 8.40
N LEU A 198 6.84 69.73 7.48
CA LEU A 198 6.49 71.08 7.01
C LEU A 198 5.91 71.93 8.14
N LEU A 199 5.03 71.36 8.98
CA LEU A 199 4.49 72.06 10.16
C LEU A 199 5.58 72.48 11.14
N ILE A 200 6.55 71.60 11.42
CA ILE A 200 7.69 71.91 12.29
C ILE A 200 8.50 73.08 11.72
N ILE A 201 8.78 73.08 10.42
CA ILE A 201 9.51 74.17 9.75
C ILE A 201 8.75 75.50 9.88
N LEU A 202 7.43 75.49 9.65
CA LEU A 202 6.59 76.69 9.80
C LEU A 202 6.63 77.25 11.24
N ILE A 203 6.54 76.37 12.24
CA ILE A 203 6.61 76.76 13.65
C ILE A 203 7.98 77.39 13.96
N LEU A 204 9.09 76.78 13.50
CA LEU A 204 10.43 77.32 13.69
C LEU A 204 10.62 78.67 13.00
N LEU A 205 10.12 78.83 11.77
CA LEU A 205 10.14 80.12 11.05
C LEU A 205 9.35 81.20 11.79
N ALA A 206 8.17 80.87 12.30
CA ALA A 206 7.34 81.80 13.06
C ALA A 206 8.03 82.23 14.37
N LEU A 207 8.67 81.29 15.09
CA LEU A 207 9.44 81.60 16.29
C LEU A 207 10.65 82.49 15.97
N TYR A 208 11.39 82.19 14.90
CA TYR A 208 12.52 83.01 14.45
C TYR A 208 12.09 84.44 14.13
N ASN A 209 10.98 84.61 13.41
CA ASN A 209 10.47 85.93 13.04
C ASN A 209 9.84 86.70 14.21
N LYS A 210 9.44 86.00 15.29
CA LYS A 210 8.91 86.63 16.50
C LYS A 210 10.00 87.05 17.48
N PHE A 211 11.11 86.30 17.54
CA PHE A 211 12.24 86.57 18.44
C PHE A 211 13.31 87.48 17.84
N ARG A 212 13.24 87.75 16.53
CA ARG A 212 14.02 88.79 15.84
C ARG A 212 13.20 90.07 15.75
#